data_AF-A0AAX1BWW8-F1
#
_entry.id   AF-A0AAX1BWW8-F1
#
_cell.length_a   1.000
_cell.length_b   1.000
_cell.length_c   1.000
_cell.angle_alpha   90.00
_cell.angle_beta   90.00
_cell.angle_gamma   90.00
#
_symmetry.space_group_name_H-M   'P 1'
#
loop_
_entity.id
_entity.type
_entity.pdbx_description
1 polymer ?
#
loop_
_entity_poly.entity_id
_entity_poly.type
_entity_poly.pdbx_seq_one_letter_code
_entity_poly.pdbx_strand_id
1 'polypeptide(L)'
;MVYNFEGSDKICRVVFSPEDVSSSGEFEKSSVKRSDLQEKGFSVDLKKLLDIQELMGRVSKQQANVPDKRKDIFIGVFLFEKLMGIVDDDNEDVMFEIIYDPVKDDETGEIINPAHCLILCCKKAENRPHYNEARLKLNELMSSLQHMSQFVAKCFPGAI
;
A
#
# COMPACT_ATOMS: atom_id res chain seq x y z
N MET A 1 -18.21 -4.62 -8.65
CA MET A 1 -17.28 -5.29 -9.59
C MET A 1 -16.34 -6.11 -8.75
N VAL A 2 -16.18 -7.41 -9.04
CA VAL A 2 -15.20 -8.25 -8.35
C VAL A 2 -13.98 -8.31 -9.25
N TYR A 3 -12.82 -8.01 -8.69
CA TYR A 3 -11.55 -8.10 -9.40
C TYR A 3 -10.84 -9.38 -9.00
N ASN A 4 -10.34 -10.13 -9.98
CA ASN A 4 -9.58 -11.36 -9.76
C ASN A 4 -8.09 -11.07 -9.88
N PHE A 5 -7.34 -11.30 -8.80
CA PHE A 5 -5.90 -11.06 -8.77
C PHE A 5 -5.15 -12.16 -9.53
N GLU A 6 -4.17 -11.72 -10.31
CA GLU A 6 -3.23 -12.58 -11.03
C GLU A 6 -1.84 -12.46 -10.37
N GLY A 7 -1.05 -13.54 -10.36
CA GLY A 7 0.29 -13.53 -9.73
C GLY A 7 1.21 -12.41 -10.22
N SER A 8 1.09 -12.05 -11.51
CA SER A 8 1.84 -10.98 -12.16
C SER A 8 1.36 -9.56 -11.85
N ASP A 9 0.24 -9.41 -11.13
CA ASP A 9 -0.25 -8.09 -10.75
C ASP A 9 0.75 -7.36 -9.86
N LYS A 10 0.81 -6.05 -10.03
CA LYS A 10 1.66 -5.17 -9.21
C LYS A 10 0.80 -4.36 -8.27
N ILE A 11 1.18 -4.38 -7.00
CA ILE A 11 0.56 -3.61 -5.93
C ILE A 11 1.48 -2.44 -5.60
N CYS A 12 0.89 -1.28 -5.40
CA CYS A 12 1.56 -0.03 -5.11
C CYS A 12 1.12 0.53 -3.77
N ARG A 13 2.04 1.15 -3.04
CA ARG A 13 1.72 1.93 -1.84
C ARG A 13 2.49 3.24 -1.87
N VAL A 14 1.78 4.36 -1.81
CA VAL A 14 2.38 5.67 -1.57
C VAL A 14 2.63 5.86 -0.08
N VAL A 15 3.79 6.39 0.25
CA VAL A 15 4.28 6.64 1.60
C VAL A 15 4.99 7.98 1.64
N PHE A 16 5.04 8.62 2.81
CA PHE A 16 5.56 9.97 2.95
C PHE A 16 6.74 10.04 3.92
N SER A 17 7.67 10.98 3.70
CA SER A 17 8.70 11.32 4.69
C SER A 17 8.39 12.67 5.35
N PRO A 18 8.62 12.84 6.67
CA PRO A 18 9.11 11.86 7.64
C PRO A 18 8.05 10.94 8.30
N GLU A 19 6.80 10.93 7.84
CA GLU A 19 5.73 10.16 8.50
C GLU A 19 5.96 8.64 8.48
N ASP A 20 6.14 8.09 7.28
CA ASP A 20 6.26 6.65 7.05
C ASP A 20 7.69 6.23 6.69
N VAL A 21 8.50 7.17 6.23
CA VAL A 21 9.84 6.97 5.71
C VAL A 21 10.80 7.87 6.48
N SER A 22 11.87 7.30 6.99
CA SER A 22 12.93 8.03 7.67
C SER A 22 13.55 9.09 6.75
N SER A 23 14.30 10.03 7.33
CA SER A 23 15.09 10.97 6.54
C SER A 23 16.17 10.31 5.68
N SER A 24 16.53 9.05 5.95
CA SER A 24 17.46 8.26 5.11
C SER A 24 16.76 7.52 3.96
N GLY A 25 15.44 7.65 3.83
CA GLY A 25 14.66 6.98 2.78
C GLY A 25 14.25 5.56 3.12
N GLU A 26 14.42 5.14 4.38
CA GLU A 26 14.04 3.79 4.83
C GLU A 26 12.60 3.77 5.33
N PHE A 27 11.83 2.77 4.92
CA PHE A 27 10.47 2.59 5.41
C PHE A 27 10.49 2.26 6.90
N GLU A 28 9.83 3.08 7.72
CA GLU A 28 9.83 2.94 9.16
C GLU A 28 9.00 1.73 9.59
N LYS A 29 9.53 0.91 10.51
CA LYS A 29 8.85 -0.32 10.94
C LYS A 29 7.50 -0.05 11.62
N SER A 30 7.33 1.15 12.16
CA SER A 30 6.11 1.65 12.79
C SER A 30 5.01 2.04 11.81
N SER A 31 5.33 2.19 10.52
CA SER A 31 4.41 2.73 9.49
C SER A 31 3.22 1.83 9.21
N VAL A 32 3.42 0.50 9.22
CA VAL A 32 2.30 -0.44 9.19
C VAL A 32 1.76 -0.57 10.62
N LYS A 33 0.56 -0.08 10.90
CA LYS A 33 -0.04 -0.22 12.24
C LYS A 33 -0.74 -1.57 12.35
N ARG A 34 -0.75 -2.14 13.56
CA ARG A 34 -1.47 -3.39 13.84
C ARG A 34 -2.96 -3.30 13.47
N SER A 35 -3.61 -2.17 13.80
CA SER A 35 -5.02 -1.93 13.47
C SER A 35 -5.31 -2.02 11.97
N ASP A 36 -4.32 -1.67 11.14
CA ASP A 36 -4.47 -1.65 9.70
C ASP A 36 -4.44 -3.08 9.16
N LEU A 37 -3.64 -3.97 9.74
CA LEU A 37 -3.64 -5.39 9.36
C LEU A 37 -4.80 -6.20 9.96
N GLN A 38 -5.36 -5.75 11.08
CA GLN A 38 -6.41 -6.46 11.80
C GLN A 38 -7.83 -6.13 11.31
N GLU A 39 -8.13 -4.83 11.14
CA GLU A 39 -9.51 -4.37 10.91
C GLU A 39 -9.62 -3.45 9.70
N LYS A 40 -8.81 -2.38 9.64
CA LYS A 40 -9.01 -1.31 8.65
C LYS A 40 -8.55 -1.67 7.24
N GLY A 41 -7.63 -2.62 7.13
CA GLY A 41 -6.89 -2.91 5.91
C GLY A 41 -5.71 -1.96 5.74
N PHE A 42 -4.54 -2.53 5.43
CA PHE A 42 -3.41 -1.75 4.95
C PHE A 42 -3.70 -1.34 3.51
N SER A 43 -4.02 -0.06 3.34
CA SER A 43 -4.49 0.52 2.09
C SER A 43 -3.41 0.50 1.02
N VAL A 44 -3.69 -0.06 -0.15
CA VAL A 44 -2.79 -0.10 -1.31
C VAL A 44 -3.58 0.15 -2.58
N ASP A 45 -2.89 0.30 -3.70
CA ASP A 45 -3.52 0.45 -5.02
C ASP A 45 -2.99 -0.62 -5.99
N LEU A 46 -3.87 -1.17 -6.83
CA LEU A 46 -3.53 -2.05 -7.93
C LEU A 46 -2.95 -1.22 -9.09
N LYS A 47 -1.66 -1.40 -9.39
CA LYS A 47 -0.92 -0.55 -10.32
C LYS A 47 -1.56 -0.44 -11.70
N LYS A 48 -2.18 -1.51 -12.21
CA LYS A 48 -2.73 -1.52 -13.58
C LYS A 48 -4.02 -0.73 -13.74
N LEU A 49 -4.71 -0.43 -12.64
CA LEU A 49 -5.91 0.41 -12.61
C LEU A 49 -5.58 1.83 -12.12
N LEU A 50 -4.31 2.11 -11.84
CA LEU A 50 -3.86 3.36 -11.24
C LEU A 50 -3.82 4.47 -12.30
N ASP A 51 -4.69 5.46 -12.14
CA ASP A 51 -4.59 6.73 -12.86
C ASP A 51 -3.59 7.65 -12.14
N ILE A 52 -2.61 8.17 -12.89
CA ILE A 52 -1.54 8.99 -12.32
C ILE A 52 -2.03 10.39 -11.91
N GLN A 53 -2.98 10.99 -12.63
CA GLN A 53 -3.51 12.30 -12.31
C GLN A 53 -4.35 12.23 -11.02
N GLU A 54 -5.18 11.19 -10.90
CA GLU A 54 -5.95 10.93 -9.67
C GLU A 54 -5.03 10.65 -8.48
N LEU A 55 -3.98 9.84 -8.69
CA LEU A 55 -2.98 9.57 -7.65
C LEU A 55 -2.31 10.86 -7.19
N MET A 56 -1.80 11.67 -8.11
CA MET A 56 -1.14 12.93 -7.77
C MET A 56 -2.10 13.89 -7.07
N GLY A 57 -3.36 13.96 -7.50
CA GLY A 57 -4.40 14.73 -6.80
C GLY A 57 -4.62 14.27 -5.35
N ARG A 58 -4.71 12.96 -5.11
CA ARG A 58 -4.83 12.39 -3.75
C ARG A 58 -3.60 12.68 -2.90
N VAL A 59 -2.41 12.51 -3.47
CA VAL A 59 -1.13 12.78 -2.80
C VAL A 59 -1.00 14.24 -2.41
N SER A 60 -1.31 15.17 -3.31
CA SER A 60 -1.30 16.61 -3.01
C SER A 60 -2.27 16.98 -1.89
N LYS A 61 -3.49 16.43 -1.90
CA LYS A 61 -4.46 16.61 -0.79
C LYS A 61 -3.90 16.09 0.54
N GLN A 62 -3.28 14.91 0.53
CA GLN A 62 -2.69 14.32 1.73
C GLN A 62 -1.51 15.14 2.26
N GLN A 63 -0.63 15.65 1.39
CA GLN A 63 0.46 16.54 1.80
C GLN A 63 -0.07 17.85 2.38
N ALA A 64 -1.07 18.47 1.74
CA ALA A 64 -1.63 19.74 2.20
C ALA A 64 -2.24 19.65 3.61
N ASN A 65 -2.76 18.49 4.00
CA ASN A 65 -3.33 18.27 5.33
C ASN A 65 -2.27 18.25 6.45
N VAL A 66 -1.05 17.76 6.17
CA VAL A 66 0.02 17.63 7.17
C VAL A 66 1.41 17.88 6.54
N PRO A 67 1.67 19.08 6.03
CA PRO A 67 2.82 19.35 5.15
C PRO A 67 4.16 19.10 5.84
N ASP A 68 4.27 19.36 7.13
CA ASP A 68 5.52 19.17 7.89
C ASP A 68 5.92 17.69 8.04
N LYS A 69 4.94 16.77 7.98
CA LYS A 69 5.17 15.32 8.10
C LYS A 69 5.20 14.61 6.75
N ARG A 70 4.88 15.31 5.65
CA ARG A 70 4.71 14.74 4.31
C ARG A 70 5.44 15.56 3.25
N LYS A 71 6.73 15.80 3.48
CA LYS A 71 7.56 16.64 2.62
C LYS A 71 7.91 15.94 1.32
N ASP A 72 8.43 14.72 1.44
CA ASP A 72 8.82 13.89 0.31
C ASP A 72 7.85 12.72 0.13
N ILE A 73 7.68 12.30 -1.13
CA ILE A 73 6.72 11.26 -1.51
C ILE A 73 7.48 10.11 -2.15
N PHE A 74 7.23 8.91 -1.65
CA PHE A 74 7.78 7.68 -2.19
C PHE A 74 6.66 6.71 -2.54
N ILE A 75 6.99 5.75 -3.40
CA ILE A 75 6.09 4.67 -3.77
C ILE A 75 6.85 3.34 -3.72
N GLY A 76 6.29 2.40 -2.97
CA GLY A 76 6.69 0.99 -3.01
C GLY A 76 5.87 0.26 -4.07
N VAL A 77 6.52 -0.59 -4.85
CA VAL A 77 5.86 -1.43 -5.86
C VAL A 77 6.34 -2.88 -5.70
N PHE A 78 5.41 -3.79 -5.48
CA PHE A 78 5.71 -5.21 -5.30
C PHE A 78 4.72 -6.09 -6.07
N LEU A 79 5.10 -7.34 -6.31
CA LEU A 79 4.27 -8.30 -7.03
C LEU A 79 3.27 -8.94 -6.08
N PHE A 80 2.06 -9.18 -6.58
CA PHE A 80 1.02 -9.87 -5.85
C PHE A 80 1.46 -11.28 -5.42
N GLU A 81 2.11 -12.04 -6.31
CA GLU A 81 2.65 -13.37 -5.96
C GLU A 81 3.64 -13.33 -4.79
N LYS A 82 4.43 -12.26 -4.65
CA LYS A 82 5.37 -12.11 -3.54
C LYS A 82 4.67 -11.88 -2.22
N LEU A 83 3.55 -11.15 -2.23
CA LEU A 83 2.70 -10.96 -1.06
C LEU A 83 2.04 -12.28 -0.66
N MET A 84 1.47 -13.01 -1.64
CA MET A 84 0.81 -14.30 -1.39
C MET A 84 1.77 -15.43 -1.04
N GLY A 85 3.05 -15.29 -1.40
CA GLY A 85 4.11 -16.20 -0.98
C GLY A 85 4.57 -16.00 0.48
N ILE A 86 4.06 -14.98 1.18
CA ILE A 86 4.33 -14.82 2.61
C ILE A 86 3.45 -15.76 3.40
N VAL A 87 4.08 -16.76 4.01
CA VAL A 87 3.44 -17.76 4.85
C VAL A 87 3.80 -17.56 6.33
N ASP A 88 2.94 -18.07 7.19
CA ASP A 88 3.17 -18.23 8.62
C ASP A 88 4.17 -19.37 8.85
N ASP A 89 5.21 -19.12 9.63
CA ASP A 89 6.32 -20.05 9.84
C ASP A 89 5.87 -21.32 10.59
N ASP A 90 4.78 -21.24 11.37
CA ASP A 90 4.31 -22.34 12.21
C ASP A 90 3.47 -23.38 11.44
N ASN A 91 2.77 -22.95 10.38
CA ASN A 91 1.80 -23.81 9.68
C ASN A 91 1.76 -23.69 8.16
N GLU A 92 2.66 -22.89 7.56
CA GLU A 92 2.77 -22.67 6.11
C GLU A 92 1.51 -22.07 5.44
N ASP A 93 0.54 -21.59 6.22
CA ASP A 93 -0.63 -20.90 5.68
C ASP A 93 -0.26 -19.49 5.20
N VAL A 94 -0.91 -19.02 4.13
CA VAL A 94 -0.73 -17.64 3.65
C VAL A 94 -1.12 -16.64 4.74
N MET A 95 -0.22 -15.72 5.03
CA MET A 95 -0.37 -14.77 6.13
C MET A 95 -1.36 -13.64 5.82
N PHE A 96 -1.49 -13.28 4.54
CA PHE A 96 -2.28 -12.14 4.09
C PHE A 96 -3.40 -12.51 3.12
N GLU A 97 -4.50 -11.79 3.23
CA GLU A 97 -5.51 -11.68 2.19
C GLU A 97 -5.44 -10.28 1.56
N ILE A 98 -5.73 -10.20 0.26
CA ILE A 98 -5.96 -8.92 -0.41
C ILE A 98 -7.43 -8.82 -0.83
N ILE A 99 -8.04 -7.69 -0.55
CA ILE A 99 -9.43 -7.40 -0.91
C ILE A 99 -9.44 -6.26 -1.91
N TYR A 100 -10.11 -6.47 -3.05
CA TYR A 100 -10.40 -5.38 -3.98
C TYR A 100 -11.55 -4.55 -3.41
N ASP A 101 -11.28 -3.28 -3.11
CA ASP A 101 -12.22 -2.40 -2.40
C ASP A 101 -12.18 -0.98 -2.98
N PRO A 102 -12.71 -0.77 -4.21
CA PRO A 102 -12.64 0.53 -4.87
C PRO A 102 -13.36 1.60 -4.05
N VAL A 103 -12.70 2.75 -3.84
CA VAL A 103 -13.27 3.85 -3.07
C VAL A 103 -14.34 4.56 -3.90
N LYS A 104 -15.47 4.83 -3.25
CA LYS A 104 -16.55 5.62 -3.82
C LYS A 104 -16.68 6.95 -3.12
N ASP A 105 -17.18 7.94 -3.85
CA ASP A 105 -17.68 9.17 -3.26
C ASP A 105 -18.96 8.85 -2.46
N ASP A 106 -19.02 9.33 -1.22
CA ASP A 106 -20.16 9.05 -0.31
C ASP A 106 -21.45 9.76 -0.74
N GLU A 107 -21.35 10.87 -1.47
CA GLU A 107 -22.51 11.67 -1.90
C GLU A 107 -23.05 11.18 -3.25
N THR A 108 -22.16 10.94 -4.23
CA THR A 108 -22.57 10.58 -5.59
C THR A 108 -22.60 9.07 -5.81
N GLY A 109 -21.89 8.29 -5.00
CA GLY A 109 -21.71 6.85 -5.17
C GLY A 109 -20.77 6.48 -6.33
N GLU A 110 -20.18 7.46 -7.02
CA GLU A 110 -19.25 7.24 -8.12
C GLU A 110 -17.91 6.70 -7.61
N ILE A 111 -17.26 5.84 -8.39
CA ILE A 111 -15.95 5.30 -8.02
C ILE A 111 -14.90 6.38 -8.26
N ILE A 112 -14.23 6.81 -7.18
CA ILE A 112 -13.18 7.83 -7.18
C ILE A 112 -11.77 7.26 -7.06
N ASN A 113 -11.64 6.00 -6.67
CA ASN A 113 -10.39 5.26 -6.77
C ASN A 113 -10.67 3.81 -7.17
N PRO A 114 -10.71 3.49 -8.48
CA PRO A 114 -10.95 2.14 -8.95
C PRO A 114 -9.79 1.18 -8.66
N ALA A 115 -8.61 1.70 -8.30
CA ALA A 115 -7.43 0.89 -8.03
C ALA A 115 -7.35 0.39 -6.58
N HIS A 116 -8.19 0.89 -5.68
CA HIS A 116 -8.01 0.65 -4.26
C HIS A 116 -8.15 -0.83 -3.88
N CYS A 117 -7.19 -1.32 -3.07
CA CYS A 117 -7.23 -2.60 -2.42
C CYS A 117 -6.81 -2.49 -0.94
N LEU A 118 -7.13 -3.51 -0.16
CA LEU A 118 -6.76 -3.63 1.24
C LEU A 118 -5.97 -4.92 1.47
N ILE A 119 -4.87 -4.83 2.20
CA ILE A 119 -4.13 -6.00 2.71
C ILE A 119 -4.52 -6.21 4.17
N LEU A 120 -4.97 -7.41 4.51
CA LEU A 120 -5.33 -7.82 5.86
C LEU A 120 -4.60 -9.10 6.25
N CYS A 121 -4.38 -9.33 7.54
CA CYS A 121 -3.95 -10.64 8.02
C CYS A 121 -5.12 -11.63 7.93
N CYS A 122 -4.87 -12.85 7.47
CA CYS A 122 -5.87 -13.91 7.43
C CYS A 122 -6.38 -14.26 8.84
N LYS A 123 -5.48 -14.35 9.81
CA LYS A 123 -5.80 -14.75 11.19
C LYS A 123 -6.10 -13.55 12.09
N LYS A 124 -7.27 -12.93 11.89
CA LYS A 124 -7.68 -11.69 12.58
C LYS A 124 -7.78 -11.80 14.11
N ALA A 125 -8.00 -13.01 14.63
CA ALA A 125 -8.16 -13.28 16.06
C ALA A 125 -6.83 -13.53 16.80
N GLU A 126 -5.69 -13.51 16.11
CA GLU A 126 -4.40 -13.90 16.69
C GLU A 126 -3.79 -12.89 17.67
N ASN A 127 -2.80 -13.38 18.40
CA ASN A 127 -2.09 -12.62 19.42
C ASN A 127 -1.14 -11.55 18.81
N ARG A 128 -0.61 -10.69 19.68
CA ARG A 128 0.27 -9.57 19.28
C ARG A 128 1.56 -10.02 18.54
N PRO A 129 2.25 -11.11 18.93
CA PRO A 129 3.38 -11.66 18.18
C PRO A 129 3.12 -11.89 16.68
N HIS A 130 2.02 -12.56 16.31
CA HIS A 130 1.69 -12.83 14.91
C HIS A 130 1.61 -11.54 14.08
N TYR A 131 0.95 -10.50 14.61
CA TYR A 131 0.89 -9.20 13.93
C TYR A 131 2.24 -8.49 13.83
N ASN A 132 3.13 -8.68 14.79
CA ASN A 132 4.47 -8.08 14.69
C ASN A 132 5.29 -8.74 13.58
N GLU A 133 5.18 -10.06 13.44
CA GLU A 133 5.81 -10.81 12.36
C GLU A 133 5.25 -10.41 10.99
N ALA A 134 3.92 -10.38 10.86
CA ALA A 134 3.26 -9.91 9.64
C ALA A 134 3.72 -8.50 9.24
N ARG A 135 3.84 -7.58 10.21
CA ARG A 135 4.38 -6.25 9.94
C ARG A 135 5.82 -6.30 9.43
N LEU A 136 6.69 -7.12 10.03
CA LEU A 136 8.07 -7.25 9.58
C LEU A 136 8.14 -7.75 8.13
N LYS A 137 7.42 -8.84 7.81
CA LYS A 137 7.40 -9.42 6.47
C LYS A 137 6.81 -8.45 5.43
N LEU A 138 5.77 -7.68 5.78
CA LEU A 138 5.22 -6.65 4.89
C LEU A 138 6.16 -5.45 4.71
N ASN A 139 6.86 -5.02 5.78
CA ASN A 139 7.85 -3.96 5.70
C ASN A 139 9.02 -4.34 4.77
N GLU A 140 9.42 -5.61 4.74
CA GLU A 140 10.46 -6.10 3.84
C GLU A 140 10.07 -5.95 2.37
N LEU A 141 8.78 -6.17 2.02
CA LEU A 141 8.29 -5.88 0.67
C LEU A 141 8.35 -4.39 0.32
N MET A 142 8.24 -3.52 1.32
CA MET A 142 8.32 -2.06 1.20
C MET A 142 9.77 -1.53 1.22
N SER A 143 10.78 -2.39 1.28
CA SER A 143 12.19 -1.98 1.36
C SER A 143 12.74 -1.30 0.09
N SER A 144 12.07 -1.47 -1.06
CA SER A 144 12.47 -0.85 -2.33
C SER A 144 11.54 0.29 -2.70
N LEU A 145 11.66 1.40 -1.95
CA LEU A 145 10.95 2.64 -2.24
C LEU A 145 11.61 3.39 -3.39
N GLN A 146 10.79 3.94 -4.29
CA GLN A 146 11.23 4.87 -5.30
C GLN A 146 10.65 6.26 -5.00
N HIS A 147 11.44 7.32 -5.20
CA HIS A 147 10.88 8.67 -5.13
C HIS A 147 9.80 8.87 -6.21
N MET A 148 8.67 9.49 -5.87
CA MET A 148 7.50 9.56 -6.74
C MET A 148 7.81 10.21 -8.10
N SER A 149 8.65 11.26 -8.13
CA SER A 149 9.04 11.91 -9.38
C SER A 149 9.78 10.97 -10.35
N GLN A 150 10.63 10.09 -9.83
CA GLN A 150 11.34 9.10 -10.64
C GLN A 150 10.40 8.00 -11.14
N PHE A 151 9.43 7.61 -10.31
CA PHE A 151 8.41 6.64 -10.69
C PHE A 151 7.54 7.18 -11.83
N VAL A 152 7.05 8.42 -11.71
CA VAL A 152 6.25 9.10 -12.74
C VAL A 152 7.03 9.19 -14.04
N ALA A 153 8.26 9.69 -14.02
CA ALA A 153 9.09 9.82 -15.23
C ALA A 153 9.32 8.48 -15.94
N LYS A 154 9.47 7.38 -15.18
CA LYS A 154 9.73 6.04 -15.71
C LYS A 154 8.46 5.37 -16.26
N CYS A 155 7.34 5.48 -15.55
CA CYS A 155 6.12 4.72 -15.85
C CYS A 155 5.10 5.51 -16.68
N PHE A 156 5.18 6.84 -16.66
CA PHE A 156 4.24 7.75 -17.31
C PHE A 156 5.02 8.89 -18.00
N PRO A 157 5.85 8.58 -19.02
CA PRO A 157 6.66 9.58 -19.69
C PRO A 157 5.75 10.65 -20.34
N GLY A 158 6.00 11.92 -20.03
CA GLY A 158 5.21 13.07 -20.53
C GLY A 158 4.02 13.49 -19.67
N ALA A 159 3.83 12.91 -18.48
CA ALA A 159 2.78 13.29 -17.54
C ALA A 159 3.14 14.49 -16.63
N ILE A 160 4.25 15.19 -16.91
CA ILE A 160 4.75 16.37 -16.18
C ILE A 160 4.87 17.54 -17.15
#